data_AF-A0A416DGX6-F1
#
_entry.id   AF-A0A416DGX6-F1
#
_cell.length_a   1.000
_cell.length_b   1.000
_cell.length_c   1.000
_cell.angle_alpha   90.00
_cell.angle_beta   90.00
_cell.angle_gamma   90.00
#
_symmetry.space_group_name_H-M   'P 1'
#
loop_
_entity.id
_entity.type
_entity.pdbx_description
1 polymer ?
#
loop_
_entity_poly.entity_id
_entity_poly.type
_entity_poly.pdbx_seq_one_letter_code
_entity_poly.pdbx_strand_id
1 'polypeptide(L)'
;MTEQEKYMKAALKLAQKAADEGEVPVGAVVVCAGKIVGRGRNRRETQKNALHHAEIEAIEKACKKLGGWRLHRCDLYVTLEPCPMCAGALINSRMKTVYYGAPDPKAGSCGSLINLFALPYNHQPALVSGVLEQECADILRNFFRELRKKRKEIRKIEKSAVSDAE
;
A
#
# COMPACT_ATOMS: atom_id res chain seq x y z
N MET A 1 -2.10 -15.71 16.78
CA MET A 1 -2.24 -14.79 15.64
C MET A 1 -3.54 -14.03 15.81
N THR A 2 -3.48 -12.71 15.93
CA THR A 2 -4.68 -11.88 16.07
C THR A 2 -5.43 -11.77 14.74
N GLU A 3 -6.69 -11.32 14.76
CA GLU A 3 -7.42 -11.05 13.51
C GLU A 3 -6.74 -9.93 12.70
N GLN A 4 -6.14 -8.92 13.34
CA GLN A 4 -5.40 -7.88 12.62
C GLN A 4 -4.19 -8.45 11.86
N GLU A 5 -3.40 -9.31 12.50
CA GLU A 5 -2.25 -9.97 11.88
C GLU A 5 -2.66 -10.86 10.71
N LYS A 6 -3.79 -11.58 10.83
CA LYS A 6 -4.35 -12.42 9.76
C LYS A 6 -4.66 -11.61 8.50
N TYR A 7 -5.31 -10.47 8.64
CA TYR A 7 -5.62 -9.61 7.49
C TYR A 7 -4.39 -8.87 6.96
N MET A 8 -3.47 -8.45 7.83
CA MET A 8 -2.20 -7.87 7.39
C MET A 8 -1.35 -8.87 6.62
N LYS A 9 -1.32 -10.15 7.02
CA LYS A 9 -0.68 -11.22 6.23
C LYS A 9 -1.33 -11.41 4.86
N ALA A 10 -2.65 -11.21 4.75
CA ALA A 10 -3.32 -11.22 3.45
C ALA A 10 -2.88 -10.03 2.58
N ALA A 11 -2.66 -8.85 3.17
CA ALA A 11 -2.10 -7.69 2.49
C ALA A 11 -0.63 -7.91 2.09
N LEU A 12 0.20 -8.52 2.95
CA LEU A 12 1.59 -8.89 2.64
C LEU A 12 1.69 -9.85 1.45
N LYS A 13 0.78 -10.82 1.32
CA LYS A 13 0.71 -11.69 0.12
C LYS A 13 0.45 -10.88 -1.16
N LEU A 14 -0.27 -9.77 -1.08
CA LEU A 14 -0.51 -8.87 -2.21
C LEU A 14 0.70 -7.97 -2.48
N ALA A 15 1.39 -7.51 -1.42
CA ALA A 15 2.65 -6.78 -1.52
C ALA A 15 3.74 -7.63 -2.20
N GLN A 16 3.83 -8.92 -1.87
CA GLN A 16 4.75 -9.85 -2.54
C GLN A 16 4.44 -9.95 -4.03
N LYS A 17 3.16 -10.10 -4.41
CA LYS A 17 2.75 -10.09 -5.82
C LYS A 17 3.09 -8.79 -6.54
N ALA A 18 3.13 -7.64 -5.86
CA ALA A 18 3.60 -6.39 -6.47
C ALA A 18 5.11 -6.45 -6.71
N ALA A 19 5.89 -6.87 -5.71
CA ALA A 19 7.34 -7.08 -5.86
C ALA A 19 7.68 -8.03 -7.03
N ASP A 20 6.95 -9.15 -7.15
CA ASP A 20 7.15 -10.14 -8.21
C ASP A 20 6.92 -9.55 -9.62
N GLU A 21 6.08 -8.51 -9.72
CA GLU A 21 5.83 -7.76 -10.96
C GLU A 21 6.78 -6.55 -11.15
N GLY A 22 7.75 -6.37 -10.26
CA GLY A 22 8.68 -5.24 -10.31
C GLY A 22 8.09 -3.92 -9.79
N GLU A 23 6.94 -3.97 -9.12
CA GLU A 23 6.28 -2.82 -8.48
C GLU A 23 6.75 -2.66 -7.03
N VAL A 24 6.67 -1.43 -6.50
CA VAL A 24 6.91 -1.20 -5.06
C VAL A 24 5.96 -2.11 -4.24
N PRO A 25 6.45 -2.92 -3.29
CA PRO A 25 5.66 -3.95 -2.63
C PRO A 25 4.73 -3.38 -1.57
N VAL A 26 3.57 -2.89 -2.02
CA VAL A 26 2.47 -2.45 -1.16
C VAL A 26 1.23 -3.25 -1.50
N GLY A 27 0.59 -3.79 -0.48
CA GLY A 27 -0.66 -4.54 -0.60
C GLY A 27 -1.69 -4.03 0.39
N ALA A 28 -2.97 -4.16 0.02
CA ALA A 28 -4.08 -3.74 0.86
C ALA A 28 -5.28 -4.68 0.74
N VAL A 29 -6.02 -4.86 1.84
CA VAL A 29 -7.31 -5.55 1.86
C VAL A 29 -8.36 -4.73 2.60
N VAL A 30 -9.58 -4.74 2.09
CA VAL A 30 -10.76 -4.19 2.78
C VAL A 30 -11.57 -5.34 3.35
N VAL A 31 -11.90 -5.27 4.63
CA VAL A 31 -12.64 -6.28 5.38
C VAL A 31 -13.98 -5.72 5.83
N CYS A 32 -15.08 -6.46 5.61
CA CYS A 32 -16.40 -6.11 6.09
C CYS A 32 -17.00 -7.34 6.77
N ALA A 33 -17.44 -7.21 8.03
CA ALA A 33 -17.99 -8.31 8.83
C ALA A 33 -17.11 -9.59 8.79
N GLY A 34 -15.81 -9.43 9.01
CA GLY A 34 -14.83 -10.52 9.02
C GLY A 34 -14.47 -11.10 7.64
N LYS A 35 -15.03 -10.59 6.55
CA LYS A 35 -14.80 -11.09 5.18
C LYS A 35 -14.04 -10.06 4.35
N ILE A 36 -13.02 -10.52 3.63
CA ILE A 36 -12.32 -9.65 2.67
C ILE A 36 -13.24 -9.36 1.48
N VAL A 37 -13.56 -8.09 1.29
CA VAL A 37 -14.42 -7.58 0.21
C VAL A 37 -13.66 -6.84 -0.88
N GLY A 38 -12.45 -6.36 -0.59
CA GLY A 38 -11.56 -5.71 -1.56
C GLY A 38 -10.11 -6.19 -1.39
N ARG A 39 -9.37 -6.29 -2.50
CA ARG A 39 -7.94 -6.66 -2.52
C ARG A 39 -7.22 -5.82 -3.55
N GLY A 40 -6.22 -5.07 -3.14
CA GLY A 40 -5.43 -4.23 -4.03
C GLY A 40 -3.94 -4.38 -3.77
N ARG A 41 -3.15 -4.04 -4.78
CA ARG A 41 -1.70 -3.89 -4.65
C ARG A 41 -1.21 -2.80 -5.58
N ASN A 42 -0.04 -2.27 -5.28
CA ASN A 42 0.55 -1.26 -6.16
C ASN A 42 0.77 -1.84 -7.57
N ARG A 43 0.32 -1.08 -8.57
CA ARG A 43 0.45 -1.41 -10.01
C ARG A 43 0.75 -0.16 -10.84
N ARG A 44 1.36 0.86 -10.24
CA ARG A 44 1.61 2.16 -10.88
C ARG A 44 2.40 2.04 -12.18
N GLU A 45 3.48 1.24 -12.18
CA GLU A 45 4.36 1.11 -13.33
C GLU A 45 3.75 0.29 -14.47
N THR A 46 2.98 -0.74 -14.13
CA THR A 46 2.32 -1.68 -15.05
C THR A 46 1.06 -1.07 -15.65
N GLN A 47 0.26 -0.35 -14.87
CA GLN A 47 -0.95 0.34 -15.34
C GLN A 47 -0.68 1.74 -15.92
N LYS A 48 0.56 2.24 -15.82
CA LYS A 48 0.97 3.57 -16.31
C LYS A 48 0.10 4.70 -15.79
N ASN A 49 -0.34 4.60 -14.53
CA ASN A 49 -1.20 5.60 -13.92
C ASN A 49 -0.88 5.76 -12.43
N ALA A 50 -0.68 7.02 -12.03
CA ALA A 50 -0.25 7.45 -10.71
C ALA A 50 -1.20 7.03 -9.57
N LEU A 51 -2.47 6.74 -9.88
CA LEU A 51 -3.50 6.43 -8.89
C LEU A 51 -3.56 4.94 -8.50
N HIS A 52 -2.86 4.03 -9.21
CA HIS A 52 -2.92 2.58 -8.95
C HIS A 52 -2.09 2.15 -7.73
N HIS A 53 -2.37 2.77 -6.58
CA HIS A 53 -1.93 2.33 -5.27
C HIS A 53 -2.83 1.20 -4.74
N ALA A 54 -2.30 0.45 -3.78
CA ALA A 54 -2.97 -0.73 -3.24
C ALA A 54 -4.32 -0.39 -2.60
N GLU A 55 -4.38 0.71 -1.86
CA GLU A 55 -5.56 1.19 -1.13
C GLU A 55 -6.67 1.57 -2.09
N ILE A 56 -6.34 2.27 -3.18
CA ILE A 56 -7.30 2.70 -4.20
C ILE A 56 -7.94 1.48 -4.88
N GLU A 57 -7.14 0.52 -5.33
CA GLU A 57 -7.64 -0.72 -5.96
C GLU A 57 -8.48 -1.55 -4.96
N ALA A 58 -8.10 -1.59 -3.68
CA ALA A 58 -8.85 -2.30 -2.66
C ALA A 58 -10.22 -1.64 -2.37
N ILE A 59 -10.26 -0.30 -2.28
CA ILE A 59 -11.49 0.49 -2.13
C ILE A 59 -12.41 0.27 -3.34
N GLU A 60 -11.89 0.40 -4.56
CA GLU A 60 -12.67 0.21 -5.79
C GLU A 60 -13.38 -1.15 -5.81
N LYS A 61 -12.62 -2.23 -5.54
CA LYS A 61 -13.16 -3.59 -5.52
C LYS A 61 -14.16 -3.81 -4.38
N ALA A 62 -13.94 -3.19 -3.21
CA ALA A 62 -14.90 -3.24 -2.12
C ALA A 62 -16.21 -2.55 -2.49
N CYS A 63 -16.13 -1.35 -3.08
CA CYS A 63 -17.29 -0.60 -3.56
C CYS A 63 -18.08 -1.39 -4.60
N LYS A 64 -17.39 -1.98 -5.59
CA LYS A 64 -18.00 -2.83 -6.61
C LYS A 64 -18.70 -4.04 -6.00
N LYS A 65 -18.07 -4.72 -5.04
CA LYS A 65 -18.63 -5.92 -4.40
C LYS A 65 -19.82 -5.61 -3.50
N LEU A 66 -19.81 -4.47 -2.82
CA LEU A 66 -20.86 -4.06 -1.89
C LEU A 66 -21.97 -3.22 -2.54
N GLY A 67 -21.81 -2.84 -3.81
CA GLY A 67 -22.80 -2.06 -4.56
C GLY A 67 -22.91 -0.60 -4.13
N GLY A 68 -21.87 -0.02 -3.53
CA GLY A 68 -21.91 1.35 -3.04
C GLY A 68 -20.57 1.89 -2.54
N TRP A 69 -20.44 3.21 -2.50
CA TRP A 69 -19.20 3.90 -2.17
C TRP A 69 -18.96 4.08 -0.65
N ARG A 70 -19.99 3.90 0.18
CA ARG A 70 -19.90 4.08 1.65
C ARG A 70 -19.43 2.80 2.34
N LEU A 71 -18.16 2.77 2.72
CA LEU A 71 -17.47 1.68 3.41
C LEU A 71 -17.40 1.85 4.94
N HIS A 72 -18.34 2.59 5.55
CA HIS A 72 -18.45 2.87 7.00
C HIS A 72 -18.55 1.68 7.96
N ARG A 73 -18.70 0.46 7.43
CA ARG A 73 -18.66 -0.78 8.22
C ARG A 73 -17.44 -1.65 7.88
N CYS A 74 -16.50 -1.10 7.11
CA CYS A 74 -15.33 -1.80 6.63
C CYS A 74 -14.06 -1.26 7.27
N ASP A 75 -13.09 -2.15 7.41
CA ASP A 75 -11.74 -1.84 7.86
C ASP A 75 -10.75 -2.05 6.70
N LEU A 76 -9.76 -1.18 6.58
CA LEU A 76 -8.63 -1.33 5.66
C LEU A 76 -7.42 -1.88 6.41
N TYR A 77 -6.72 -2.85 5.83
CA TYR A 77 -5.38 -3.26 6.23
C TYR A 77 -4.41 -3.01 5.07
N VAL A 78 -3.34 -2.26 5.28
CA VAL A 78 -2.35 -1.91 4.26
C VAL A 78 -0.93 -2.05 4.80
N THR A 79 0.00 -2.55 3.98
CA THR A 79 1.36 -2.85 4.45
C THR A 79 2.21 -1.62 4.71
N LEU A 80 1.88 -0.47 4.11
CA LEU A 80 2.60 0.80 4.25
C LEU A 80 1.61 1.89 4.64
N GLU A 81 2.07 2.86 5.44
CA GLU A 81 1.28 4.02 5.81
C GLU A 81 0.70 4.74 4.57
N PRO A 82 -0.62 5.05 4.54
CA PRO A 82 -1.23 5.71 3.41
C PRO A 82 -0.64 7.10 3.10
N CYS A 83 -0.44 7.38 1.81
CA CYS A 83 -0.06 8.70 1.31
C CYS A 83 -1.27 9.68 1.28
N PRO A 84 -1.09 10.98 0.95
CA PRO A 84 -2.19 11.96 0.99
C PRO A 84 -3.39 11.56 0.13
N MET A 85 -3.12 11.01 -1.07
CA MET A 85 -4.15 10.52 -1.99
C MET A 85 -4.98 9.40 -1.37
N CYS A 86 -4.32 8.39 -0.81
CA CYS A 86 -4.99 7.21 -0.26
C CYS A 86 -5.73 7.55 1.04
N ALA A 87 -5.14 8.38 1.90
CA ALA A 87 -5.81 8.92 3.08
C ALA A 87 -7.08 9.71 2.70
N GLY A 88 -7.01 10.57 1.69
CA GLY A 88 -8.20 11.26 1.15
C GLY A 88 -9.27 10.31 0.63
N ALA A 89 -8.88 9.24 -0.07
CA ALA A 89 -9.82 8.21 -0.54
C ALA A 89 -10.48 7.45 0.62
N LEU A 90 -9.76 7.20 1.71
CA LEU A 90 -10.28 6.54 2.91
C LEU A 90 -11.30 7.41 3.65
N ILE A 91 -11.06 8.73 3.73
CA ILE A 91 -12.05 9.69 4.24
C ILE A 91 -13.31 9.68 3.36
N ASN A 92 -13.15 9.83 2.04
CA ASN A 92 -14.27 9.92 1.10
C ASN A 92 -15.12 8.64 1.04
N SER A 93 -14.48 7.47 1.12
CA SER A 93 -15.16 6.18 1.19
C SER A 93 -15.76 5.88 2.57
N ARG A 94 -15.58 6.76 3.56
CA ARG A 94 -16.07 6.60 4.94
C ARG A 94 -15.49 5.38 5.64
N MET A 95 -14.24 4.99 5.38
CA MET A 95 -13.63 3.80 6.00
C MET A 95 -13.72 3.86 7.53
N LYS A 96 -14.13 2.78 8.20
CA LYS A 96 -14.31 2.77 9.65
C LYS A 96 -12.97 2.86 10.38
N THR A 97 -12.08 1.93 10.06
CA THR A 97 -10.76 1.83 10.70
C THR A 97 -9.70 1.50 9.66
N VAL A 98 -8.53 2.09 9.81
CA VAL A 98 -7.36 1.88 8.96
C VAL A 98 -6.25 1.30 9.83
N TYR A 99 -5.78 0.12 9.45
CA TYR A 99 -4.65 -0.57 10.03
C TYR A 99 -3.50 -0.51 9.04
N TYR A 100 -2.35 0.03 9.45
CA TYR A 100 -1.14 -0.03 8.62
C TYR A 100 0.02 -0.72 9.30
N GLY A 101 0.90 -1.30 8.48
CA GLY A 101 2.11 -1.98 8.93
C GLY A 101 3.26 -1.01 9.17
N ALA A 102 4.07 -0.76 8.14
CA ALA A 102 5.24 0.11 8.23
C ALA A 102 4.86 1.60 8.13
N PRO A 103 5.51 2.50 8.90
CA PRO A 103 5.39 3.94 8.69
C PRO A 103 6.05 4.38 7.37
N ASP A 104 5.58 5.49 6.81
CA ASP A 104 6.23 6.15 5.66
C ASP A 104 6.73 7.55 6.05
N PRO A 105 7.99 7.68 6.51
CA PRO A 105 8.53 8.97 6.93
C PRO A 105 8.70 9.99 5.79
N LYS A 106 8.49 9.59 4.53
CA LYS A 106 8.70 10.46 3.36
C LYS A 106 7.39 10.90 2.69
N ALA A 107 6.30 10.16 2.88
CA ALA A 107 5.02 10.47 2.24
C ALA A 107 3.79 10.15 3.10
N GLY A 108 3.97 9.59 4.30
CA GLY A 108 2.88 9.14 5.17
C GLY A 108 1.99 10.29 5.65
N SER A 109 0.69 10.12 5.47
CA SER A 109 -0.36 11.10 5.80
C SER A 109 -1.33 10.61 6.87
N CYS A 110 -0.92 9.58 7.61
CA CYS A 110 -1.64 9.02 8.75
C CYS A 110 -0.77 9.04 10.01
N GLY A 111 0.15 10.00 10.14
CA GLY A 111 0.98 10.15 11.34
C GLY A 111 2.41 10.62 11.07
N SER A 112 3.04 10.19 9.97
CA SER A 112 4.46 10.49 9.72
C SER A 112 4.72 11.97 9.40
N LEU A 113 4.18 12.48 8.30
CA LEU A 113 4.31 13.90 7.93
C LEU A 113 3.13 14.72 8.45
N ILE A 114 1.94 14.14 8.37
CA ILE A 114 0.68 14.71 8.85
C ILE A 114 -0.25 13.56 9.18
N ASN A 115 -1.25 13.81 10.02
CA ASN A 115 -2.38 12.90 10.18
C ASN A 115 -3.65 13.56 9.63
N LEU A 116 -4.03 13.22 8.39
CA LEU A 116 -5.23 13.78 7.76
C LEU A 116 -6.51 13.35 8.48
N PHE A 117 -6.51 12.23 9.21
CA PHE A 117 -7.68 11.78 9.98
C PHE A 117 -7.89 12.59 11.26
N ALA A 118 -6.91 13.38 11.70
CA ALA A 118 -7.04 14.30 12.83
C ALA A 118 -7.58 15.68 12.44
N LEU A 119 -7.73 15.97 11.14
CA LEU A 119 -8.27 17.23 10.64
C LEU A 119 -9.81 17.22 10.65
N PRO A 120 -10.49 18.38 10.66
CA PRO A 120 -11.95 18.49 10.80
C PRO A 120 -12.71 18.15 9.50
N TYR A 121 -12.33 17.07 8.83
CA TYR A 121 -13.12 16.53 7.72
C TYR A 121 -14.43 15.93 8.24
N ASN A 122 -15.42 15.83 7.35
CA ASN A 122 -16.74 15.27 7.66
C ASN A 122 -16.75 13.75 7.96
N HIS A 123 -15.59 13.09 7.92
CA HIS A 123 -15.38 11.72 8.41
C HIS A 123 -13.91 11.51 8.76
N GLN A 124 -13.67 10.80 9.86
CA GLN A 124 -12.35 10.60 10.45
C GLN A 124 -12.22 9.11 10.78
N PRO A 125 -11.57 8.31 9.91
CA PRO A 125 -11.32 6.90 10.19
C PRO A 125 -10.52 6.73 11.48
N ALA A 126 -10.87 5.73 12.28
CA ALA A 126 -9.98 5.30 13.37
C ALA A 126 -8.68 4.75 12.78
N LEU A 127 -7.58 4.91 13.49
CA LEU A 127 -6.25 4.58 12.99
C LEU A 127 -5.49 3.68 13.97
N VAL A 128 -4.89 2.62 13.44
CA VAL A 128 -4.02 1.70 14.16
C VAL A 128 -2.75 1.48 13.33
N SER A 129 -1.60 1.74 13.94
CA SER A 129 -0.29 1.60 13.31
C SER A 129 0.46 0.36 13.80
N GLY A 130 1.50 -0.04 13.07
CA GLY A 130 2.48 -1.01 13.54
C GLY A 130 2.06 -2.49 13.44
N VAL A 131 0.98 -2.81 12.71
CA VAL A 131 0.53 -4.21 12.58
C VAL A 131 1.50 -4.98 11.68
N LEU A 132 2.26 -5.93 12.25
CA LEU A 132 3.35 -6.61 11.55
C LEU A 132 4.35 -5.63 10.90
N GLU A 133 4.68 -4.56 11.62
CA GLU A 133 5.53 -3.46 11.14
C GLU A 133 6.83 -3.95 10.51
N GLN A 134 7.54 -4.84 11.21
CA GLN A 134 8.83 -5.33 10.79
C GLN A 134 8.75 -6.10 9.46
N GLU A 135 7.79 -7.02 9.32
CA GLU A 135 7.56 -7.79 8.08
C GLU A 135 7.23 -6.85 6.90
N CYS A 136 6.37 -5.87 7.15
CA CYS A 136 5.99 -4.85 6.17
C CYS A 136 7.16 -3.96 5.75
N ALA A 137 8.02 -3.58 6.69
CA ALA A 137 9.20 -2.78 6.40
C ALA A 137 10.28 -3.59 5.68
N ASP A 138 10.44 -4.88 6.01
CA ASP A 138 11.46 -5.76 5.44
C ASP A 138 11.22 -6.02 3.95
N ILE A 139 9.98 -6.26 3.53
CA ILE A 139 9.68 -6.47 2.10
C ILE A 139 10.02 -5.22 1.25
N LEU A 140 9.71 -4.01 1.75
CA LEU A 140 10.09 -2.75 1.09
C LEU A 140 11.61 -2.57 1.03
N ARG A 141 12.30 -2.78 2.16
CA ARG A 141 13.77 -2.67 2.24
C ARG A 141 14.46 -3.64 1.28
N ASN A 142 14.00 -4.88 1.24
CA ASN A 142 14.53 -5.91 0.35
C ASN A 142 14.31 -5.53 -1.11
N PHE A 143 13.11 -5.10 -1.49
CA PHE A 143 12.81 -4.66 -2.85
C PHE A 143 13.74 -3.54 -3.34
N PHE A 144 13.89 -2.46 -2.56
CA PHE A 144 14.76 -1.35 -2.96
C PHE A 144 16.25 -1.71 -2.96
N ARG A 145 16.69 -2.64 -2.09
CA ARG A 145 18.06 -3.17 -2.13
C ARG A 145 18.33 -3.89 -3.45
N GLU A 146 17.43 -4.78 -3.87
CA GLU A 146 17.58 -5.52 -5.12
C GLU A 146 17.44 -4.60 -6.34
N LEU A 147 16.53 -3.62 -6.31
CA LEU A 147 16.38 -2.62 -7.38
C LEU A 147 17.67 -1.81 -7.58
N ARG A 148 18.34 -1.39 -6.50
CA ARG A 148 19.61 -0.67 -6.57
C ARG A 148 20.74 -1.52 -7.15
N LYS A 149 20.81 -2.81 -6.79
CA LYS A 149 21.79 -3.75 -7.34
C LYS A 149 21.60 -3.91 -8.85
N LYS A 150 20.38 -4.23 -9.30
CA LYS A 150 20.04 -4.36 -10.73
C LYS A 150 20.40 -3.11 -11.53
N ARG A 151 20.09 -1.91 -11.02
CA ARG A 151 20.46 -0.64 -11.67
C ARG A 151 21.97 -0.44 -11.78
N LYS A 152 22.74 -0.89 -10.79
CA LYS A 152 24.21 -0.80 -10.81
C LYS A 152 24.80 -1.75 -11.85
N GLU A 153 24.24 -2.94 -12.00
CA GLU A 153 24.65 -3.93 -13.01
C GLU A 153 24.35 -3.44 -14.43
N ILE A 154 23.13 -2.94 -14.69
CA ILE A 154 22.76 -2.35 -15.99
C ILE A 154 23.72 -1.23 -16.38
N ARG A 155 23.99 -0.29 -15.47
CA ARG A 155 24.94 0.81 -15.71
C ARG A 155 26.37 0.34 -15.98
N LYS A 156 26.79 -0.80 -15.45
CA LYS A 156 28.12 -1.37 -15.74
C LYS A 156 28.16 -1.93 -17.15
N ILE A 157 27.11 -2.66 -17.55
CA ILE A 157 26.99 -3.24 -18.90
C ILE A 157 26.93 -2.14 -19.96
N GLU A 158 26.14 -1.09 -19.72
CA GLU A 158 26.05 0.06 -20.63
C GLU A 158 27.41 0.76 -20.81
N LYS A 159 28.21 0.87 -19.75
CA LYS A 159 29.55 1.48 -19.82
C LYS A 159 30.58 0.63 -20.57
N SER A 160 30.55 -0.70 -20.39
CA SER A 160 31.46 -1.60 -21.11
C SER A 160 31.10 -1.69 -22.60
N ALA A 161 29.81 -1.67 -22.94
CA ALA A 161 29.37 -1.71 -24.34
C ALA A 161 29.77 -0.44 -25.13
N VAL A 162 29.90 0.71 -24.45
CA VAL A 162 30.38 1.95 -25.07
C VAL A 162 31.91 1.94 -25.23
N SER A 163 32.66 1.37 -24.28
CA SER A 163 34.13 1.27 -24.40
C SER A 163 34.60 0.25 -25.43
N ASP A 164 33.79 -0.77 -25.72
CA ASP A 164 34.11 -1.79 -26.74
C ASP A 164 33.73 -1.36 -28.17
N ALA A 165 33.05 -0.22 -28.32
CA ALA A 165 32.61 0.35 -29.60
C ALA A 165 33.47 1.54 -30.08
N GLU A 166 34.43 1.99 -29.27
CA GLU A 166 35.47 2.99 -29.58
C GLU A 166 36.80 2.30 -29.89
#